data_AF-A0AA40NMS4-F1
#
_entry.id   AF-A0AA40NMS4-F1
#
_cell.length_a   1.000
_cell.length_b   1.000
_cell.length_c   1.000
_cell.angle_alpha   90.00
_cell.angle_beta   90.00
_cell.angle_gamma   90.00
#
_symmetry.space_group_name_H-M   'P 1'
#
loop_
_entity.id
_entity.type
_entity.pdbx_description
1 polymer ?
#
loop_
_entity_poly.entity_id
_entity_poly.type
_entity_poly.pdbx_seq_one_letter_code
_entity_poly.pdbx_strand_id
1 'polypeptide(L)'
;MSLKIQDDYLQCFFSIAKVFSSATGLATVVVDVTGKILSDCHNFNSFCTLMRADERYCVSCQKCDKYCAFEGLKHLKPRILSCHAGLSLFSMPLIREGHLYGFMLCGQVRAKYQEYKTIIIDNEYSWMDEPKIKTEWSKVAVVDNNTLVASANLLNFIIDNFETEQQSDEIVIPATSYMRHYFTEPSRHEKKLLAALRYIDENLYGELSLESVAAHVCLSANYFSRFFKKRQGVNFKTWVNQKKMQKAGELLHDPVHSIDSIARKLQYAQTSYFCRVFRAAHQTSPQSFRHARLSQ
;
A
#
# COMPACT_ATOMS: atom_id res chain seq x y z
N MET A 1 -7.99 38.09 -5.52
CA MET A 1 -8.41 37.60 -4.19
C MET A 1 -8.36 36.06 -4.10
N SER A 2 -8.81 35.33 -5.14
CA SER A 2 -8.77 33.86 -5.23
C SER A 2 -7.37 33.21 -5.09
N LEU A 3 -6.33 33.77 -5.74
CA LEU A 3 -4.95 33.24 -5.64
C LEU A 3 -4.37 33.26 -4.22
N LYS A 4 -4.75 34.25 -3.40
CA LYS A 4 -4.22 34.43 -2.03
C LYS A 4 -4.85 33.42 -1.05
N ILE A 5 -6.14 33.13 -1.23
CA ILE A 5 -6.90 32.15 -0.43
C ILE A 5 -6.45 30.72 -0.73
N GLN A 6 -6.13 30.43 -2.01
CA GLN A 6 -5.58 29.14 -2.42
C GLN A 6 -4.21 28.85 -1.77
N ASP A 7 -3.36 29.88 -1.67
CA ASP A 7 -2.06 29.76 -1.01
C ASP A 7 -2.26 29.48 0.49
N ASP A 8 -3.06 30.29 1.20
CA ASP A 8 -3.29 30.13 2.64
C ASP A 8 -3.85 28.75 3.04
N TYR A 9 -4.77 28.18 2.25
CA TYR A 9 -5.32 26.84 2.50
C TYR A 9 -4.26 25.74 2.35
N LEU A 10 -3.49 25.75 1.25
CA LEU A 10 -2.44 24.75 1.03
C LEU A 10 -1.28 24.90 2.02
N GLN A 11 -0.93 26.11 2.43
CA GLN A 11 0.10 26.34 3.46
C GLN A 11 -0.25 25.68 4.80
N CYS A 12 -1.54 25.67 5.19
CA CYS A 12 -1.99 24.90 6.36
C CYS A 12 -1.67 23.42 6.20
N PHE A 13 -1.94 22.84 5.03
CA PHE A 13 -1.64 21.43 4.77
C PHE A 13 -0.14 21.13 4.64
N PHE A 14 0.69 22.09 4.25
CA PHE A 14 2.15 21.93 4.30
C PHE A 14 2.62 21.80 5.75
N SER A 15 2.04 22.59 6.66
CA SER A 15 2.32 22.48 8.10
C SER A 15 1.78 21.18 8.69
N ILE A 16 0.56 20.79 8.35
CA ILE A 16 -0.03 19.50 8.77
C ILE A 16 0.81 18.33 8.26
N ALA A 17 1.33 18.41 7.02
CA ALA A 17 2.20 17.38 6.47
C ALA A 17 3.47 17.17 7.30
N LYS A 18 4.12 18.26 7.72
CA LYS A 18 5.29 18.19 8.61
C LYS A 18 4.94 17.57 9.96
N VAL A 19 3.85 18.02 10.59
CA VAL A 19 3.41 17.54 11.92
C VAL A 19 3.02 16.06 11.85
N PHE A 20 2.23 15.68 10.86
CA PHE A 20 1.81 14.30 10.64
C PHE A 20 3.01 13.38 10.43
N SER A 21 3.96 13.79 9.59
CA SER A 21 5.20 13.03 9.36
C SER A 21 6.00 12.85 10.67
N SER A 22 6.12 13.93 11.46
CA SER A 22 6.84 13.89 12.74
C SER A 22 6.14 13.01 13.78
N ALA A 23 4.81 13.00 13.82
CA ALA A 23 4.02 12.23 14.78
C ALA A 23 3.96 10.73 14.43
N THR A 24 3.85 10.40 13.14
CA THR A 24 3.68 9.02 12.67
C THR A 24 4.99 8.34 12.29
N GLY A 25 6.04 9.11 12.03
CA GLY A 25 7.28 8.60 11.44
C GLY A 25 7.10 8.12 10.00
N LEU A 26 6.00 8.48 9.32
CA LEU A 26 5.77 8.17 7.91
C LEU A 26 6.27 9.30 7.02
N ALA A 27 6.64 8.96 5.78
CA ALA A 27 6.90 9.97 4.77
C ALA A 27 5.61 10.71 4.42
N THR A 28 5.70 12.00 4.11
CA THR A 28 4.52 12.83 3.83
C THR A 28 4.84 13.94 2.84
N VAL A 29 3.94 14.17 1.89
CA VAL A 29 4.06 15.24 0.88
C VAL A 29 2.68 15.67 0.39
N VAL A 30 2.52 16.96 0.07
CA VAL A 30 1.34 17.49 -0.62
C VAL A 30 1.64 17.63 -2.11
N VAL A 31 0.73 17.17 -2.95
CA VAL A 31 0.80 17.26 -4.42
C VAL A 31 -0.45 17.90 -4.99
N ASP A 32 -0.34 18.48 -6.19
CA ASP A 32 -1.49 18.96 -6.94
C ASP A 32 -2.28 17.81 -7.59
N VAL A 33 -3.35 18.17 -8.32
CA VAL A 33 -4.22 17.22 -9.03
C VAL A 33 -3.53 16.46 -10.16
N THR A 34 -2.33 16.89 -10.58
CA THR A 34 -1.50 16.21 -11.59
C THR A 34 -0.47 15.28 -10.97
N GLY A 35 -0.26 15.37 -9.65
CA GLY A 35 0.78 14.64 -8.91
C GLY A 35 2.10 15.40 -8.79
N LYS A 36 2.14 16.70 -9.17
CA LYS A 36 3.31 17.54 -8.96
C LYS A 36 3.42 17.91 -7.49
N ILE A 37 4.63 17.80 -6.94
CA ILE A 37 4.92 18.15 -5.54
C ILE A 37 4.70 19.64 -5.31
N LEU A 38 3.95 19.96 -4.25
CA LEU A 38 3.63 21.32 -3.79
C LEU A 38 4.33 21.68 -2.47
N SER A 39 4.56 20.71 -1.58
CA SER A 39 5.23 20.92 -0.28
C SER A 39 6.65 20.33 -0.26
N ASP A 40 7.37 20.60 0.82
CA ASP A 40 8.55 19.82 1.18
C ASP A 40 8.20 18.33 1.32
N CYS A 41 9.17 17.47 0.99
CA CYS A 41 9.06 16.02 1.19
C CYS A 41 9.54 15.66 2.60
N HIS A 42 8.62 15.47 3.54
CA HIS A 42 8.96 15.15 4.92
C HIS A 42 9.24 13.65 5.09
N ASN A 43 10.34 13.32 5.76
CA ASN A 43 10.76 11.95 6.09
C ASN A 43 10.83 10.99 4.89
N PHE A 44 11.16 11.50 3.71
CA PHE A 44 11.40 10.66 2.53
C PHE A 44 12.66 9.83 2.72
N ASN A 45 12.53 8.52 2.50
CA ASN A 45 13.68 7.62 2.53
C ASN A 45 14.56 7.80 1.28
N SER A 46 15.83 7.40 1.40
CA SER A 46 16.83 7.49 0.34
C SER A 46 16.43 6.75 -0.94
N PHE A 47 15.73 5.62 -0.83
CA PHE A 47 15.24 4.88 -1.98
C PHE A 47 14.23 5.69 -2.80
N CYS A 48 13.22 6.28 -2.16
CA CYS A 48 12.23 7.13 -2.83
C CYS A 48 12.87 8.36 -3.46
N THR A 49 13.84 8.99 -2.78
CA THR A 49 14.59 10.12 -3.33
C THR A 49 15.36 9.72 -4.59
N LEU A 50 16.08 8.60 -4.58
CA LEU A 50 16.81 8.11 -5.76
C LEU A 50 15.86 7.76 -6.91
N MET A 51 14.77 7.05 -6.64
CA MET A 51 13.78 6.65 -7.65
C MET A 51 13.13 7.85 -8.33
N ARG A 52 12.89 8.94 -7.59
CA ARG A 52 12.28 10.16 -8.13
C ARG A 52 13.26 11.06 -8.87
N ALA A 53 14.56 10.94 -8.58
CA ALA A 53 15.61 11.67 -9.30
C ALA A 53 16.04 10.96 -10.60
N ASP A 54 15.82 9.66 -10.73
CA ASP A 54 16.19 8.88 -11.91
C ASP A 54 15.11 8.95 -13.00
N GLU A 55 15.49 9.39 -14.20
CA GLU A 55 14.59 9.58 -15.36
C GLU A 55 13.85 8.29 -15.77
N ARG A 56 14.41 7.11 -15.47
CA ARG A 56 13.79 5.81 -15.81
C ARG A 56 12.63 5.46 -14.89
N TYR A 57 12.59 6.02 -13.68
CA TYR A 57 11.64 5.63 -12.63
C TYR A 57 10.76 6.77 -12.14
N CYS A 58 11.16 8.03 -12.29
CA CYS A 58 10.44 9.20 -11.76
C CYS A 58 9.00 9.27 -12.27
N VAL A 59 8.78 9.00 -13.57
CA VAL A 59 7.46 8.96 -14.21
C VAL A 59 6.60 7.84 -13.61
N SER A 60 7.20 6.71 -13.23
CA SER A 60 6.48 5.63 -12.56
C SER A 60 6.07 6.04 -11.14
N CYS A 61 6.94 6.70 -10.39
CA CYS A 61 6.59 7.21 -9.07
C CYS A 61 5.42 8.20 -9.13
N GLN A 62 5.46 9.16 -10.07
CA GLN A 62 4.37 10.13 -10.27
C GLN A 62 3.05 9.47 -10.66
N LYS A 63 3.07 8.48 -11.57
CA LYS A 63 1.90 7.68 -11.93
C LYS A 63 1.32 6.93 -10.71
N CYS A 64 2.17 6.45 -9.81
CA CYS A 64 1.74 5.79 -8.57
C CYS A 64 1.08 6.76 -7.59
N ASP A 65 1.69 7.91 -7.36
CA ASP A 65 1.13 8.96 -6.49
C ASP A 65 -0.25 9.37 -6.99
N LYS A 66 -0.34 9.61 -8.31
CA LYS A 66 -1.59 9.91 -9.01
C LYS A 66 -2.63 8.82 -8.77
N TYR A 67 -2.33 7.56 -9.05
CA TYR A 67 -3.28 6.46 -8.83
C TYR A 67 -3.75 6.38 -7.37
N CYS A 68 -2.85 6.52 -6.40
CA CYS A 68 -3.19 6.52 -4.98
C CYS A 68 -4.14 7.67 -4.62
N ALA A 69 -3.81 8.89 -5.06
CA ALA A 69 -4.62 10.08 -4.89
C ALA A 69 -6.08 9.87 -5.35
N PHE A 70 -6.28 9.31 -6.54
CA PHE A 70 -7.63 9.04 -7.06
C PHE A 70 -8.36 7.92 -6.33
N GLU A 71 -7.66 6.91 -5.83
CA GLU A 71 -8.29 5.89 -4.99
C GLU A 71 -8.81 6.47 -3.67
N GLY A 72 -8.10 7.45 -3.10
CA GLY A 72 -8.59 8.23 -1.95
C GLY A 72 -9.81 9.09 -2.30
N LEU A 73 -9.80 9.74 -3.46
CA LEU A 73 -10.91 10.59 -3.93
C LEU A 73 -12.21 9.82 -4.15
N LYS A 74 -12.15 8.62 -4.77
CA LYS A 74 -13.34 7.81 -5.11
C LYS A 74 -14.24 7.49 -3.93
N HIS A 75 -13.67 7.46 -2.73
CA HIS A 75 -14.37 7.03 -1.53
C HIS A 75 -14.28 8.05 -0.40
N LEU A 76 -13.64 9.21 -0.65
CA LEU A 76 -13.34 10.25 0.34
C LEU A 76 -12.78 9.65 1.65
N LYS A 77 -11.88 8.68 1.50
CA LYS A 77 -11.26 7.97 2.63
C LYS A 77 -9.91 7.42 2.19
N PRO A 78 -8.95 7.27 3.10
CA PRO A 78 -7.64 6.77 2.72
C PRO A 78 -7.74 5.29 2.38
N ARG A 79 -7.17 4.93 1.24
CA ARG A 79 -6.96 3.54 0.85
C ARG A 79 -5.47 3.25 0.85
N ILE A 80 -5.04 2.31 1.69
CA ILE A 80 -3.66 1.86 1.70
C ILE A 80 -3.44 0.95 0.49
N LEU A 81 -2.44 1.30 -0.31
CA LEU A 81 -2.00 0.61 -1.51
C LEU A 81 -0.50 0.33 -1.37
N SER A 82 0.04 -0.46 -2.29
CA SER A 82 1.49 -0.58 -2.47
C SER A 82 1.88 0.07 -3.79
N CYS A 83 2.92 0.90 -3.82
CA CYS A 83 3.42 1.50 -5.06
C CYS A 83 4.08 0.44 -5.96
N HIS A 84 4.50 0.85 -7.16
CA HIS A 84 5.13 -0.02 -8.16
C HIS A 84 6.47 -0.63 -7.70
N ALA A 85 7.03 -0.17 -6.57
CA ALA A 85 8.21 -0.74 -5.92
C ALA A 85 7.88 -1.54 -4.64
N GLY A 86 6.59 -1.76 -4.37
CA GLY A 86 6.11 -2.54 -3.23
C GLY A 86 6.06 -1.78 -1.90
N LEU A 87 6.32 -0.46 -1.87
CA LEU A 87 6.18 0.34 -0.65
C LEU A 87 4.72 0.75 -0.42
N SER A 88 4.25 0.64 0.81
CA SER A 88 2.90 1.02 1.19
C SER A 88 2.74 2.53 1.26
N LEU A 89 1.65 3.03 0.67
CA LEU A 89 1.27 4.43 0.67
C LEU A 89 -0.26 4.58 0.70
N PHE A 90 -0.73 5.72 1.16
CA PHE A 90 -2.13 6.13 1.14
C PHE A 90 -2.20 7.64 0.94
N SER A 91 -3.41 8.15 0.68
CA SER A 91 -3.61 9.58 0.48
C SER A 91 -5.01 10.02 0.88
N MET A 92 -5.14 11.30 1.17
CA MET A 92 -6.41 11.99 1.28
C MET A 92 -6.51 13.14 0.26
N PRO A 93 -7.69 13.36 -0.34
CA PRO A 93 -7.94 14.56 -1.12
C PRO A 93 -8.00 15.79 -0.19
N LEU A 94 -7.61 16.94 -0.70
CA LEU A 94 -7.73 18.23 -0.02
C LEU A 94 -8.81 19.04 -0.74
N ILE A 95 -9.99 19.12 -0.14
CA ILE A 95 -11.19 19.72 -0.74
C ILE A 95 -11.66 20.89 0.12
N ARG A 96 -11.99 22.00 -0.53
CA ARG A 96 -12.63 23.14 0.16
C ARG A 96 -13.66 23.77 -0.74
N GLU A 97 -14.87 23.98 -0.21
CA GLU A 97 -15.99 24.59 -0.94
C GLU A 97 -16.23 23.88 -2.30
N GLY A 98 -16.20 22.54 -2.28
CA GLY A 98 -16.36 21.69 -3.46
C GLY A 98 -15.15 21.65 -4.42
N HIS A 99 -14.10 22.44 -4.21
CA HIS A 99 -12.92 22.48 -5.08
C HIS A 99 -11.82 21.55 -4.59
N LEU A 100 -11.30 20.70 -5.48
CA LEU A 100 -10.16 19.83 -5.22
C LEU A 100 -8.84 20.59 -5.46
N TYR A 101 -8.08 20.84 -4.40
CA TYR A 101 -6.80 21.56 -4.46
C TYR A 101 -5.60 20.64 -4.70
N GLY A 102 -5.72 19.39 -4.29
CA GLY A 102 -4.64 18.43 -4.37
C GLY A 102 -4.83 17.25 -3.44
N PHE A 103 -3.73 16.63 -3.06
CA PHE A 103 -3.72 15.43 -2.25
C PHE A 103 -2.57 15.47 -1.26
N MET A 104 -2.82 14.96 -0.06
CA MET A 104 -1.79 14.67 0.92
C MET A 104 -1.46 13.18 0.85
N LEU A 105 -0.24 12.84 0.42
CA LEU A 105 0.28 11.47 0.29
C LEU A 105 1.13 11.12 1.50
N CYS A 106 0.94 9.92 2.03
CA CYS A 106 1.62 9.43 3.21
C CYS A 106 2.08 7.97 3.06
N GLY A 107 3.05 7.57 3.89
CA GLY A 107 3.54 6.19 3.99
C GLY A 107 4.96 6.05 3.46
N GLN A 108 5.09 5.61 2.21
CA GLN A 108 6.36 5.26 1.54
C GLN A 108 7.29 4.39 2.41
N VAL A 109 6.70 3.37 3.04
CA VAL A 109 7.38 2.41 3.92
C VAL A 109 7.11 0.99 3.47
N ARG A 110 7.82 -0.01 4.02
CA ARG A 110 7.51 -1.41 3.79
C ARG A 110 6.48 -1.86 4.83
N ALA A 111 5.34 -2.38 4.41
CA ALA A 111 4.47 -3.05 5.36
C ALA A 111 5.12 -4.35 5.87
N LYS A 112 4.91 -4.67 7.15
CA LYS A 112 5.35 -5.94 7.73
C LYS A 112 4.74 -7.13 7.01
N TYR A 113 3.47 -7.01 6.64
CA TYR A 113 2.74 -7.95 5.80
C TYR A 113 2.33 -7.27 4.50
N GLN A 114 2.84 -7.79 3.38
CA GLN A 114 2.48 -7.26 2.07
C GLN A 114 1.09 -7.77 1.67
N GLU A 115 0.05 -7.05 2.07
CA GLU A 115 -1.35 -7.42 1.81
C GLU A 115 -2.07 -6.46 0.85
N TYR A 116 -1.56 -5.24 0.71
CA TYR A 116 -2.19 -4.18 -0.04
C TYR A 116 -2.06 -4.40 -1.55
N LYS A 117 -3.08 -3.96 -2.28
CA LYS A 117 -3.08 -3.98 -3.74
C LYS A 117 -1.90 -3.16 -4.25
N THR A 118 -1.03 -3.81 -5.01
CA THR A 118 0.09 -3.14 -5.66
C THR A 118 -0.41 -2.40 -6.90
N ILE A 119 -0.03 -1.13 -7.02
CA ILE A 119 -0.23 -0.29 -8.20
C ILE A 119 0.77 -0.75 -9.23
N ILE A 120 0.27 -1.15 -10.39
CA ILE A 120 1.10 -1.76 -11.40
C ILE A 120 1.32 -0.73 -12.49
N ILE A 121 2.58 -0.50 -12.81
CA ILE A 121 2.98 0.45 -13.85
C ILE A 121 3.80 -0.33 -14.86
N ASP A 122 3.40 -0.28 -16.11
CA ASP A 122 4.23 -0.82 -17.18
C ASP A 122 5.46 0.09 -17.35
N ASN A 123 6.61 -0.48 -16.99
CA ASN A 123 7.91 0.13 -17.14
C ASN A 123 8.85 -0.92 -17.77
N GLU A 124 9.60 -0.47 -18.77
CA GLU A 124 10.62 -1.27 -19.46
C GLU A 124 11.73 -1.67 -18.47
N TYR A 125 12.10 -0.75 -17.57
CA TYR A 125 13.18 -0.92 -16.60
C TYR A 125 12.69 -1.56 -15.30
N SER A 126 13.55 -2.35 -14.66
CA SER A 126 13.34 -2.78 -13.27
C SER A 126 14.37 -2.12 -12.37
N TRP A 127 13.89 -1.40 -11.35
CA TRP A 127 14.77 -0.85 -10.31
C TRP A 127 15.54 -1.93 -9.53
N MET A 128 15.06 -3.18 -9.56
CA MET A 128 15.71 -4.32 -8.91
C MET A 128 17.02 -4.72 -9.59
N ASP A 129 17.21 -4.31 -10.85
CA ASP A 129 18.42 -4.59 -11.62
C ASP A 129 19.54 -3.57 -11.28
N GLU A 130 19.21 -2.48 -10.58
CA GLU A 130 20.13 -1.41 -10.18
C GLU A 130 20.68 -1.64 -8.75
N PRO A 131 21.96 -2.01 -8.57
CA PRO A 131 22.49 -2.41 -7.26
C PRO A 131 22.37 -1.32 -6.19
N LYS A 132 22.63 -0.06 -6.56
CA LYS A 132 22.55 1.09 -5.64
C LYS A 132 21.12 1.30 -5.15
N ILE A 133 20.16 1.34 -6.06
CA ILE A 133 18.74 1.55 -5.75
C ILE A 133 18.21 0.39 -4.91
N LYS A 134 18.52 -0.85 -5.30
CA LYS A 134 18.14 -2.05 -4.55
C LYS A 134 18.68 -2.05 -3.12
N THR A 135 19.91 -1.58 -2.92
CA THR A 135 20.51 -1.46 -1.59
C THR A 135 19.74 -0.47 -0.73
N GLU A 136 19.39 0.70 -1.26
CA GLU A 136 18.58 1.68 -0.51
C GLU A 136 17.17 1.16 -0.22
N TRP A 137 16.55 0.40 -1.13
CA TRP A 137 15.25 -0.22 -0.87
C TRP A 137 15.27 -1.13 0.37
N SER A 138 16.37 -1.87 0.57
CA SER A 138 16.49 -2.79 1.70
C SER A 138 16.52 -2.08 3.06
N LYS A 139 16.93 -0.80 3.08
CA LYS A 139 16.99 0.07 4.26
C LYS A 139 15.65 0.74 4.60
N VAL A 140 14.68 0.69 3.69
CA VAL A 140 13.36 1.29 3.93
C VAL A 140 12.73 0.64 5.16
N ALA A 141 12.23 1.48 6.08
CA ALA A 141 11.65 1.04 7.35
C ALA A 141 10.49 0.07 7.12
N VAL A 142 10.43 -0.97 7.97
CA VAL A 142 9.31 -1.91 8.02
C VAL A 142 8.35 -1.46 9.12
N VAL A 143 7.10 -1.19 8.75
CA VAL A 143 6.06 -0.68 9.65
C VAL A 143 4.97 -1.73 9.81
N ASP A 144 4.46 -1.90 11.02
CA ASP A 144 3.35 -2.81 11.29
C ASP A 144 2.08 -2.35 10.57
N ASN A 145 1.33 -3.29 9.99
CA ASN A 145 0.12 -2.97 9.23
C ASN A 145 -0.92 -2.22 10.08
N ASN A 146 -1.01 -2.49 11.39
CA ASN A 146 -1.92 -1.75 12.27
C ASN A 146 -1.50 -0.29 12.42
N THR A 147 -0.19 -0.01 12.47
CA THR A 147 0.33 1.37 12.50
C THR A 147 0.00 2.12 11.20
N LEU A 148 0.09 1.45 10.04
CA LEU A 148 -0.32 2.03 8.77
C LEU A 148 -1.82 2.35 8.74
N VAL A 149 -2.67 1.42 9.20
CA VAL A 149 -4.13 1.63 9.30
C VAL A 149 -4.46 2.76 10.29
N ALA A 150 -3.83 2.78 11.47
CA ALA A 150 -4.02 3.83 12.46
C ALA A 150 -3.59 5.21 11.91
N SER A 151 -2.47 5.27 11.19
CA SER A 151 -2.00 6.51 10.56
C SER A 151 -2.94 6.98 9.44
N ALA A 152 -3.46 6.05 8.63
CA ALA A 152 -4.48 6.37 7.63
C ALA A 152 -5.75 6.93 8.29
N ASN A 153 -6.26 6.26 9.33
CA ASN A 153 -7.44 6.73 10.06
C ASN A 153 -7.20 8.09 10.74
N LEU A 154 -6.01 8.32 11.28
CA LEU A 154 -5.61 9.61 11.84
C LEU A 154 -5.60 10.71 10.77
N LEU A 155 -5.04 10.43 9.60
CA LEU A 155 -5.07 11.37 8.48
C LEU A 155 -6.51 11.69 8.10
N ASN A 156 -7.36 10.66 7.94
CA ASN A 156 -8.77 10.85 7.64
C ASN A 156 -9.45 11.75 8.67
N PHE A 157 -9.24 11.48 9.96
CA PHE A 157 -9.78 12.29 11.04
C PHE A 157 -9.29 13.75 10.97
N ILE A 158 -8.00 14.00 10.72
CA ILE A 158 -7.46 15.36 10.59
C ILE A 158 -8.12 16.09 9.43
N ILE A 159 -8.22 15.47 8.25
CA ILE A 159 -8.83 16.09 7.07
C ILE A 159 -10.32 16.36 7.32
N ASP A 160 -11.07 15.36 7.78
CA ASP A 160 -12.52 15.48 8.01
C ASP A 160 -12.85 16.60 9.01
N ASN A 161 -12.07 16.75 10.09
CA ASN A 161 -12.28 17.81 11.08
C ASN A 161 -11.70 19.17 10.67
N PHE A 162 -10.80 19.20 9.69
CA PHE A 162 -10.33 20.45 9.10
C PHE A 162 -11.33 20.99 8.06
N GLU A 163 -12.09 20.09 7.43
CA GLU A 163 -13.08 20.42 6.38
C GLU A 163 -14.50 20.68 6.93
N THR A 164 -14.72 20.59 8.25
CA THR A 164 -16.01 20.96 8.88
C THR A 164 -16.20 22.48 8.97
N GLU A 165 -16.70 23.05 7.88
CA GLU A 165 -17.80 24.01 7.77
C GLU A 165 -17.95 24.32 6.26
N GLN A 166 -19.10 23.97 5.66
CA GLN A 166 -19.45 24.09 4.21
C GLN A 166 -19.17 22.86 3.32
N GLN A 167 -19.78 21.72 3.64
CA GLN A 167 -20.10 20.72 2.61
C GLN A 167 -21.34 21.20 1.84
N SER A 168 -21.13 21.74 0.63
CA SER A 168 -22.14 21.67 -0.42
C SER A 168 -22.17 20.23 -0.93
N ASP A 169 -23.36 19.63 -1.06
CA ASP A 169 -23.56 18.23 -1.47
C ASP A 169 -22.97 17.87 -2.85
N GLU A 170 -22.56 18.87 -3.66
CA GLU A 170 -21.80 18.69 -4.90
C GLU A 170 -20.32 19.06 -4.72
N ILE A 171 -19.44 18.05 -4.76
CA ILE A 171 -18.03 18.28 -5.04
C ILE A 171 -17.93 18.71 -6.50
N VAL A 172 -17.58 19.98 -6.75
CA VAL A 172 -17.28 20.51 -8.08
C VAL A 172 -15.92 19.95 -8.51
N ILE A 173 -15.92 18.69 -8.94
CA ILE A 173 -14.79 18.07 -9.61
C ILE A 173 -14.67 18.74 -10.99
N PRO A 174 -13.54 19.37 -11.36
CA PRO A 174 -13.39 20.01 -12.65
C PRO A 174 -13.79 19.05 -13.79
N ALA A 175 -14.67 19.51 -14.68
CA ALA A 175 -15.35 18.70 -15.69
C ALA A 175 -14.38 17.82 -16.51
N THR A 176 -14.50 16.50 -16.28
CA THR A 176 -14.49 15.32 -17.18
C THR A 176 -13.48 15.16 -18.32
N SER A 177 -12.88 16.19 -18.92
CA SER A 177 -11.88 16.01 -20.00
C SER A 177 -10.55 15.51 -19.46
N TYR A 178 -10.14 15.99 -18.28
CA TYR A 178 -8.95 15.51 -17.61
C TYR A 178 -9.18 14.07 -17.13
N MET A 179 -10.23 13.77 -16.35
CA MET A 179 -10.44 12.46 -15.70
C MET A 179 -10.43 11.22 -16.62
N ARG A 180 -10.81 11.32 -17.91
CA ARG A 180 -10.80 10.18 -18.85
C ARG A 180 -9.39 9.59 -19.05
N HIS A 181 -8.34 10.39 -18.83
CA HIS A 181 -6.94 9.95 -18.89
C HIS A 181 -6.41 9.37 -17.57
N TYR A 182 -7.22 9.34 -16.51
CA TYR A 182 -6.81 9.03 -15.14
C TYR A 182 -7.27 7.64 -14.69
N PHE A 183 -8.29 7.11 -15.34
CA PHE A 183 -8.62 5.70 -15.35
C PHE A 183 -7.87 5.01 -16.51
N THR A 184 -6.58 4.78 -16.36
CA THR A 184 -5.92 3.84 -17.26
C THR A 184 -6.54 2.47 -17.02
N GLU A 185 -7.20 1.93 -18.05
CA GLU A 185 -7.57 0.51 -18.15
C GLU A 185 -6.37 -0.32 -17.67
N PRO A 186 -6.56 -1.24 -16.70
CA PRO A 186 -5.44 -2.02 -16.21
C PRO A 186 -4.79 -2.76 -17.38
N SER A 187 -3.48 -2.64 -17.50
CA SER A 187 -2.74 -3.30 -18.58
C SER A 187 -2.98 -4.81 -18.56
N ARG A 188 -2.68 -5.49 -19.67
CA ARG A 188 -2.82 -6.96 -19.74
C ARG A 188 -2.04 -7.66 -18.62
N HIS A 189 -0.88 -7.13 -18.26
CA HIS A 189 -0.09 -7.64 -17.14
C HIS A 189 -0.76 -7.36 -15.79
N GLU A 190 -1.40 -6.19 -15.63
CA GLU A 190 -2.15 -5.85 -14.42
C GLU A 190 -3.32 -6.79 -14.19
N LYS A 191 -4.13 -7.01 -15.24
CA LYS A 191 -5.28 -7.93 -15.21
C LYS A 191 -4.83 -9.33 -14.80
N LYS A 192 -3.71 -9.81 -15.34
CA LYS A 192 -3.12 -11.11 -14.95
C LYS A 192 -2.63 -11.13 -13.50
N LEU A 193 -1.95 -10.09 -13.01
CA LEU A 193 -1.50 -10.08 -11.61
C LEU A 193 -2.67 -10.03 -10.64
N LEU A 194 -3.70 -9.22 -10.92
CA LEU A 194 -4.91 -9.15 -10.09
C LEU A 194 -5.65 -10.48 -10.05
N ALA A 195 -5.79 -11.16 -11.20
CA ALA A 195 -6.35 -12.50 -11.24
C ALA A 195 -5.52 -13.50 -10.43
N ALA A 196 -4.19 -13.45 -10.53
CA ALA A 196 -3.29 -14.32 -9.75
C ALA A 196 -3.43 -14.07 -8.23
N LEU A 197 -3.45 -12.81 -7.80
CA LEU A 197 -3.60 -12.45 -6.39
C LEU A 197 -4.95 -12.90 -5.82
N ARG A 198 -6.03 -12.70 -6.59
CA ARG A 198 -7.36 -13.19 -6.22
C ARG A 198 -7.38 -14.71 -6.08
N TYR A 199 -6.82 -15.42 -7.06
CA TYR A 199 -6.73 -16.88 -7.03
C TYR A 199 -5.89 -17.36 -5.84
N ILE A 200 -4.79 -16.69 -5.50
CA ILE A 200 -4.01 -16.99 -4.29
C ILE A 200 -4.89 -16.88 -3.06
N ASP A 201 -5.56 -15.75 -2.86
CA ASP A 201 -6.38 -15.49 -1.66
C ASP A 201 -7.54 -16.49 -1.53
N GLU A 202 -8.21 -16.84 -2.63
CA GLU A 202 -9.30 -17.84 -2.67
C GLU A 202 -8.81 -19.27 -2.37
N ASN A 203 -7.55 -19.58 -2.65
CA ASN A 203 -6.97 -20.92 -2.52
C ASN A 203 -5.95 -21.04 -1.36
N LEU A 204 -5.86 -20.06 -0.46
CA LEU A 204 -4.91 -20.07 0.66
C LEU A 204 -5.05 -21.28 1.61
N TYR A 205 -6.26 -21.83 1.69
CA TYR A 205 -6.61 -22.98 2.55
C TYR A 205 -6.45 -24.35 1.85
N GLY A 206 -6.10 -24.35 0.56
CA GLY A 206 -5.88 -25.55 -0.25
C GLY A 206 -4.44 -25.70 -0.74
N GLU A 207 -4.21 -26.69 -1.59
CA GLU A 207 -2.90 -26.89 -2.25
C GLU A 207 -2.64 -25.77 -3.26
N LEU A 208 -1.78 -24.83 -2.86
CA LEU A 208 -1.40 -23.69 -3.67
C LEU A 208 0.07 -23.82 -4.10
N SER A 209 0.31 -23.96 -5.40
CA SER A 209 1.63 -24.05 -6.00
C SER A 209 1.89 -22.89 -6.98
N LEU A 210 3.14 -22.64 -7.32
CA LEU A 210 3.49 -21.61 -8.31
C LEU A 210 2.86 -21.97 -9.68
N GLU A 211 2.85 -23.25 -10.00
CA GLU A 211 2.36 -23.85 -11.22
C GLU A 211 0.84 -23.66 -11.35
N SER A 212 0.07 -23.89 -10.28
CA SER A 212 -1.38 -23.73 -10.30
C SER A 212 -1.80 -22.28 -10.55
N VAL A 213 -1.12 -21.33 -9.90
CA VAL A 213 -1.38 -19.90 -10.10
C VAL A 213 -0.95 -19.44 -11.50
N ALA A 214 0.21 -19.89 -11.97
CA ALA A 214 0.71 -19.54 -13.31
C ALA A 214 -0.24 -20.06 -14.40
N ALA A 215 -0.73 -21.30 -14.27
CA ALA A 215 -1.72 -21.89 -15.16
C ALA A 215 -3.02 -21.09 -15.16
N HIS A 216 -3.52 -20.69 -13.97
CA HIS A 216 -4.75 -19.89 -13.84
C HIS A 216 -4.69 -18.56 -14.62
N VAL A 217 -3.50 -17.96 -14.76
CA VAL A 217 -3.31 -16.69 -15.49
C VAL A 217 -2.67 -16.86 -16.88
N CYS A 218 -2.68 -18.09 -17.39
CA CYS A 218 -2.13 -18.48 -18.68
C CYS A 218 -0.69 -17.98 -18.87
N LEU A 219 0.19 -18.28 -17.93
CA LEU A 219 1.64 -18.01 -17.97
C LEU A 219 2.42 -19.28 -17.64
N SER A 220 3.66 -19.40 -18.14
CA SER A 220 4.56 -20.46 -17.66
C SER A 220 5.00 -20.17 -16.22
N ALA A 221 5.24 -21.22 -15.43
CA ALA A 221 5.67 -21.08 -14.04
C ALA A 221 6.96 -20.24 -13.90
N ASN A 222 7.94 -20.46 -14.78
CA ASN A 222 9.19 -19.68 -14.82
C ASN A 222 8.94 -18.19 -15.09
N TYR A 223 8.07 -17.86 -16.06
CA TYR A 223 7.74 -16.48 -16.36
C TYR A 223 6.96 -15.85 -15.20
N PHE A 224 5.96 -16.55 -14.66
CA PHE A 224 5.15 -16.06 -13.54
C PHE A 224 6.01 -15.82 -12.29
N SER A 225 6.98 -16.67 -11.97
CA SER A 225 7.89 -16.46 -10.83
C SER A 225 8.67 -15.15 -10.94
N ARG A 226 9.29 -14.90 -12.11
CA ARG A 226 10.02 -13.66 -12.38
C ARG A 226 9.09 -12.45 -12.38
N PHE A 227 7.95 -12.58 -13.06
CA PHE A 227 6.92 -11.56 -13.15
C PHE A 227 6.39 -11.15 -11.78
N PHE A 228 5.98 -12.13 -10.97
CA PHE A 228 5.43 -11.92 -9.63
C PHE A 228 6.45 -11.27 -8.70
N LYS A 229 7.70 -11.76 -8.71
CA LYS A 229 8.78 -11.16 -7.92
C LYS A 229 9.05 -9.71 -8.34
N LYS A 230 9.10 -9.43 -9.65
CA LYS A 230 9.29 -8.07 -10.20
C LYS A 230 8.16 -7.14 -9.76
N ARG A 231 6.92 -7.62 -9.73
CA ARG A 231 5.74 -6.81 -9.39
C ARG A 231 5.53 -6.64 -7.88
N GLN A 232 5.64 -7.71 -7.10
CA GLN A 232 5.33 -7.70 -5.67
C GLN A 232 6.54 -7.40 -4.77
N GLY A 233 7.76 -7.34 -5.32
CA GLY A 233 9.00 -7.13 -4.55
C GLY A 233 9.47 -8.35 -3.76
N VAL A 234 8.60 -9.35 -3.57
CA VAL A 234 8.91 -10.63 -2.90
C VAL A 234 8.56 -11.80 -3.80
N ASN A 235 9.24 -12.93 -3.62
CA ASN A 235 8.91 -14.13 -4.37
C ASN A 235 7.55 -14.73 -3.94
N PHE A 236 6.98 -15.55 -4.81
CA PHE A 236 5.68 -16.20 -4.61
C PHE A 236 5.57 -16.95 -3.27
N LYS A 237 6.56 -17.78 -2.92
CA LYS A 237 6.55 -18.58 -1.69
C LYS A 237 6.54 -17.69 -0.44
N THR A 238 7.35 -16.63 -0.44
CA THR A 238 7.37 -15.64 0.63
C THR A 238 6.03 -14.93 0.76
N TRP A 239 5.43 -14.51 -0.35
CA TRP A 239 4.09 -13.88 -0.36
C TRP A 239 3.02 -14.79 0.24
N VAL A 240 2.93 -16.04 -0.24
CA VAL A 240 1.95 -17.01 0.26
C VAL A 240 2.16 -17.27 1.76
N ASN A 241 3.40 -17.41 2.21
CA ASN A 241 3.70 -17.57 3.63
C ASN A 241 3.26 -16.35 4.46
N GLN A 242 3.50 -15.13 3.98
CA GLN A 242 3.06 -13.91 4.65
C GLN A 242 1.53 -13.87 4.77
N LYS A 243 0.81 -14.15 3.68
CA LYS A 243 -0.66 -14.23 3.67
C LYS A 243 -1.19 -15.31 4.61
N LYS A 244 -0.55 -16.48 4.68
CA LYS A 244 -0.89 -17.53 5.65
C LYS A 244 -0.68 -17.07 7.10
N MET A 245 0.42 -16.38 7.41
CA MET A 245 0.69 -15.87 8.77
C MET A 245 -0.25 -14.75 9.19
N GLN A 246 -0.70 -13.93 8.23
CA GLN A 246 -1.76 -12.96 8.45
C GLN A 246 -3.07 -13.67 8.81
N LYS A 247 -3.53 -14.61 7.97
CA LYS A 247 -4.77 -15.38 8.22
C LYS A 247 -4.69 -16.18 9.52
N ALA A 248 -3.51 -16.69 9.87
CA ALA A 248 -3.30 -17.30 11.18
C ALA A 248 -3.57 -16.32 12.32
N GLY A 249 -3.07 -15.08 12.24
CA GLY A 249 -3.32 -14.05 13.23
C GLY A 249 -4.81 -13.70 13.37
N GLU A 250 -5.54 -13.64 12.25
CA GLU A 250 -6.99 -13.45 12.23
C GLU A 250 -7.73 -14.63 12.89
N LEU A 251 -7.40 -15.86 12.51
CA LEU A 251 -8.04 -17.07 13.03
C LEU A 251 -7.74 -17.31 14.51
N LEU A 252 -6.59 -16.84 15.02
CA LEU A 252 -6.24 -16.94 16.44
C LEU A 252 -7.14 -16.10 17.34
N HIS A 253 -7.91 -15.16 16.78
CA HIS A 253 -8.88 -14.36 17.51
C HIS A 253 -10.07 -15.20 17.98
N ASP A 254 -10.50 -16.17 17.18
CA ASP A 254 -11.58 -17.08 17.55
C ASP A 254 -11.02 -18.20 18.45
N PRO A 255 -11.39 -18.24 19.75
CA PRO A 255 -10.90 -19.26 20.68
C PRO A 255 -11.35 -20.68 20.30
N VAL A 256 -12.36 -20.85 19.43
CA VAL A 256 -12.80 -22.16 18.91
C VAL A 256 -11.71 -22.82 18.06
N HIS A 257 -10.83 -22.03 17.43
CA HIS A 257 -9.77 -22.56 16.59
C HIS A 257 -8.52 -22.92 17.41
N SER A 258 -8.21 -24.21 17.56
CA SER A 258 -6.93 -24.64 18.16
C SER A 258 -5.75 -24.27 17.24
N ILE A 259 -4.56 -24.07 17.81
CA ILE A 259 -3.34 -23.77 17.03
C ILE A 259 -3.07 -24.87 15.99
N ASP A 260 -3.28 -26.14 16.37
CA ASP A 260 -3.18 -27.29 15.46
C ASP A 260 -4.18 -27.23 14.31
N SER A 261 -5.45 -26.90 14.60
CA SER A 261 -6.49 -26.74 13.58
C SER A 261 -6.14 -25.62 12.59
N ILE A 262 -5.64 -24.48 13.09
CA ILE A 262 -5.20 -23.36 12.24
C ILE A 262 -4.02 -23.79 11.35
N ALA A 263 -3.04 -24.50 11.91
CA ALA A 263 -1.90 -25.00 11.14
C ALA A 263 -2.34 -25.91 10.00
N ARG A 264 -3.21 -26.90 10.28
CA ARG A 264 -3.78 -27.80 9.26
C ARG A 264 -4.62 -27.06 8.23
N LYS A 265 -5.48 -26.13 8.67
CA LYS A 265 -6.31 -25.31 7.79
C LYS A 265 -5.47 -24.48 6.81
N LEU A 266 -4.29 -24.02 7.22
CA LEU A 266 -3.33 -23.29 6.38
C LEU A 266 -2.31 -24.20 5.66
N GLN A 267 -2.58 -25.51 5.59
CA GLN A 267 -1.77 -26.51 4.89
C GLN A 267 -0.33 -26.61 5.42
N TYR A 268 -0.14 -26.49 6.74
CA TYR A 268 1.11 -26.85 7.40
C TYR A 268 1.00 -28.29 7.91
N ALA A 269 1.88 -29.16 7.40
CA ALA A 269 1.91 -30.57 7.81
C ALA A 269 2.26 -30.74 9.30
N GLN A 270 3.13 -29.87 9.83
CA GLN A 270 3.61 -29.96 11.22
C GLN A 270 3.33 -28.65 11.97
N THR A 271 2.57 -28.75 13.06
CA THR A 271 2.21 -27.62 13.95
C THR A 271 3.44 -26.95 14.54
N SER A 272 4.51 -27.70 14.84
CA SER A 272 5.79 -27.15 15.30
C SER A 272 6.46 -26.22 14.27
N TYR A 273 6.41 -26.59 12.99
CA TYR A 273 6.92 -25.76 11.92
C TYR A 273 6.07 -24.51 11.72
N PHE A 274 4.74 -24.63 11.75
CA PHE A 274 3.83 -23.49 11.76
C PHE A 274 4.15 -22.50 12.89
N CYS A 275 4.32 -22.98 14.13
CA CYS A 275 4.67 -22.13 15.27
C CYS A 275 6.00 -21.39 15.07
N ARG A 276 6.99 -22.03 14.44
CA ARG A 276 8.27 -21.39 14.12
C ARG A 276 8.11 -20.27 13.09
N VAL A 277 7.37 -20.53 12.01
CA VAL A 277 7.10 -19.52 10.96
C VAL A 277 6.27 -18.36 11.55
N PHE A 278 5.28 -18.67 12.39
CA PHE A 278 4.45 -17.67 13.06
C PHE A 278 5.29 -16.78 13.99
N ARG A 279 6.18 -17.37 14.80
CA ARG A 279 7.11 -16.60 15.65
C ARG A 279 8.02 -15.68 14.85
N ALA A 280 8.54 -16.16 13.71
CA ALA A 280 9.37 -15.32 12.84
C ALA A 280 8.57 -14.13 12.26
N ALA A 281 7.30 -14.33 11.94
CA ALA A 281 6.43 -13.29 11.38
C ALA A 281 5.95 -12.29 12.45
N HIS A 282 5.45 -12.77 13.57
CA HIS A 282 4.77 -11.97 14.59
C HIS A 282 5.65 -11.61 15.79
N GLN A 283 6.89 -12.10 15.84
CA GLN A 283 7.85 -11.92 16.96
C GLN A 283 7.35 -12.49 18.31
N THR A 284 6.28 -13.29 18.29
CA THR A 284 5.71 -13.93 19.47
C THR A 284 5.09 -15.29 19.10
N SER A 285 4.84 -16.14 20.09
CA SER A 285 4.23 -17.45 19.84
C SER A 285 2.73 -17.32 19.52
N PRO A 286 2.12 -18.25 18.75
CA PRO A 286 0.68 -18.23 18.51
C PRO A 286 -0.16 -18.19 19.79
N GLN A 287 0.27 -18.92 20.83
CA GLN A 287 -0.41 -18.95 22.13
C GLN A 287 -0.32 -17.58 22.84
N SER A 288 0.88 -17.01 22.90
CA SER A 288 1.11 -15.69 23.49
C SER A 288 0.36 -14.59 22.73
N PHE A 289 0.34 -14.67 21.39
CA PHE A 289 -0.41 -13.76 20.52
C PHE A 289 -1.90 -13.78 20.82
N ARG A 290 -2.48 -14.98 20.99
CA ARG A 290 -3.87 -15.16 21.39
C ARG A 290 -4.16 -14.54 22.75
N HIS A 291 -3.33 -14.84 23.77
CA HIS A 291 -3.54 -14.30 25.11
C HIS A 291 -3.50 -12.77 25.14
N ALA A 292 -2.48 -12.16 24.52
CA ALA A 292 -2.30 -10.71 24.50
C ALA A 292 -3.49 -9.96 23.90
N ARG A 293 -4.22 -10.57 22.96
CA ARG A 293 -5.40 -9.98 22.32
C ARG A 293 -6.74 -10.31 22.98
N LEU A 294 -6.82 -11.35 23.79
CA LEU A 294 -8.01 -11.62 24.62
C LEU A 294 -7.98 -10.83 25.94
N SER A 295 -6.82 -10.33 26.34
CA SER A 295 -6.62 -9.46 27.52
C SER A 295 -6.80 -7.96 27.22
N GLN A 296 -7.18 -7.59 25.99
CA GLN A 296 -7.54 -6.24 25.55
C GLN A 296 -9.04 -6.18 25.31
#